data_AF-A0AAU0S7K7-F1
#
_entry.id   AF-A0AAU0S7K7-F1
#
_cell.length_a   1.000
_cell.length_b   1.000
_cell.length_c   1.000
_cell.angle_alpha   90.00
_cell.angle_beta   90.00
_cell.angle_gamma   90.00
#
_symmetry.space_group_name_H-M   'P 1'
#
loop_
_entity.id
_entity.type
_entity.pdbx_description
1 polymer ?
#
loop_
_entity_poly.entity_id
_entity_poly.type
_entity_poly.pdbx_seq_one_letter_code
_entity_poly.pdbx_strand_id
1 'polypeptide(L)'
;MKKLFKLFILALFVSAAGMAAAASDRGTAEEAVALVKKVIADMKKDGKEKVIQEVQTGSSRYKDRDLYIFISGMDGVTRANGNNPKIAGKNLNDVKDADGKYMGKERFEIARSKGQGWQDYRWPDPLTKEIHKKSTYLEKYEDLIVSCGIYKN
;
A
#
# COMPACT_ATOMS: atom_id res chain seq x y z
N MET A 1 5.73 45.32 -63.25
CA MET A 1 6.71 45.90 -62.29
C MET A 1 6.39 45.39 -60.89
N LYS A 2 7.39 44.81 -60.20
CA LYS A 2 7.47 44.53 -58.74
C LYS A 2 6.50 43.42 -58.22
N LYS A 3 6.90 42.14 -58.10
CA LYS A 3 7.70 41.45 -57.04
C LYS A 3 7.11 41.54 -55.61
N LEU A 4 7.29 40.42 -54.86
CA LEU A 4 7.15 40.18 -53.39
C LEU A 4 5.72 39.78 -52.93
N PHE A 5 5.49 38.74 -52.12
CA PHE A 5 6.36 37.81 -51.40
C PHE A 5 5.48 36.60 -50.97
N LYS A 6 5.98 35.37 -51.13
CA LYS A 6 5.35 34.16 -50.56
C LYS A 6 5.71 34.11 -49.07
N LEU A 7 4.74 34.06 -48.17
CA LEU A 7 4.96 33.60 -46.80
C LEU A 7 4.38 32.20 -46.65
N PHE A 8 5.27 31.21 -46.63
CA PHE A 8 5.01 29.89 -46.08
C PHE A 8 5.06 30.00 -44.56
N ILE A 9 3.94 29.78 -43.86
CA ILE A 9 3.96 29.53 -42.41
C ILE A 9 3.88 28.02 -42.22
N LEU A 10 5.02 27.43 -41.89
CA LEU A 10 5.14 26.04 -41.45
C LEU A 10 4.69 25.99 -39.98
N ALA A 11 3.47 25.53 -39.74
CA ALA A 11 2.98 25.26 -38.39
C ALA A 11 3.58 23.94 -37.88
N LEU A 12 4.65 24.04 -37.10
CA LEU A 12 5.20 22.95 -36.29
C LEU A 12 4.26 22.68 -35.11
N PHE A 13 3.35 21.71 -35.28
CA PHE A 13 2.66 21.08 -34.16
C PHE A 13 3.63 20.10 -33.47
N VAL A 14 4.42 20.61 -32.52
CA VAL A 14 5.06 19.77 -31.50
C VAL A 14 4.07 19.70 -30.35
N SER A 15 3.36 18.57 -30.20
CA SER A 15 2.54 18.32 -29.02
C SER A 15 3.05 17.08 -28.28
N ALA A 16 3.71 17.40 -27.16
CA ALA A 16 3.98 16.61 -25.97
C ALA A 16 4.20 15.10 -26.14
N ALA A 17 5.47 14.73 -26.33
CA ALA A 17 5.96 13.44 -25.83
C ALA A 17 5.67 13.38 -24.32
N GLY A 18 5.03 12.29 -23.89
CA GLY A 18 4.60 12.08 -22.52
C GLY A 18 5.73 12.33 -21.53
N MET A 19 5.42 13.12 -20.50
CA MET A 19 6.24 13.19 -19.31
C MET A 19 6.27 11.77 -18.72
N ALA A 20 7.37 11.04 -18.93
CA ALA A 20 7.63 9.85 -18.15
C ALA A 20 7.68 10.31 -16.69
N ALA A 21 6.66 9.96 -15.92
CA ALA A 21 6.66 10.23 -14.49
C ALA A 21 7.92 9.59 -13.91
N ALA A 22 8.82 10.41 -13.36
CA ALA A 22 9.95 9.89 -12.62
C ALA A 22 9.40 8.96 -11.53
N ALA A 23 9.83 7.70 -11.54
CA ALA A 23 9.44 6.75 -10.51
C ALA A 23 9.83 7.32 -9.15
N SER A 24 8.85 7.51 -8.25
CA SER A 24 9.13 7.93 -6.88
C SER A 24 9.89 6.83 -6.15
N ASP A 25 10.80 7.20 -5.24
CA ASP A 25 11.46 6.23 -4.35
C ASP A 25 10.49 5.58 -3.35
N ARG A 26 9.22 6.01 -3.33
CA ARG A 26 8.16 5.49 -2.46
C ARG A 26 6.93 5.05 -3.25
N GLY A 27 6.16 4.15 -2.65
CA GLY A 27 4.90 3.68 -3.20
C GLY A 27 3.77 4.70 -3.10
N THR A 28 2.78 4.57 -3.98
CA THR A 28 1.59 5.42 -4.02
C THR A 28 0.38 4.77 -3.34
N ALA A 29 -0.66 5.58 -3.10
CA ALA A 29 -1.91 5.07 -2.52
C ALA A 29 -2.57 4.06 -3.47
N GLU A 30 -2.52 4.31 -4.77
CA GLU A 30 -3.05 3.45 -5.82
C GLU A 30 -2.31 2.10 -5.85
N GLU A 31 -0.99 2.11 -5.72
CA GLU A 31 -0.16 0.90 -5.65
C GLU A 31 -0.47 0.09 -4.38
N ALA A 32 -0.66 0.75 -3.23
CA ALA A 32 -1.04 0.09 -1.99
C ALA A 32 -2.40 -0.62 -2.12
N VAL A 33 -3.40 0.05 -2.68
CA VAL A 33 -4.73 -0.55 -2.95
C VAL A 33 -4.63 -1.72 -3.92
N ALA A 34 -3.88 -1.55 -5.02
CA ALA A 34 -3.69 -2.59 -6.01
C ALA A 34 -3.03 -3.83 -5.39
N LEU A 35 -2.04 -3.65 -4.50
CA LEU A 35 -1.35 -4.76 -3.84
C LEU A 35 -2.27 -5.52 -2.89
N VAL A 36 -3.14 -4.83 -2.12
CA VAL A 36 -4.15 -5.49 -1.28
C VAL A 36 -5.12 -6.32 -2.13
N LYS A 37 -5.66 -5.74 -3.20
CA LYS A 37 -6.59 -6.44 -4.10
C LYS A 37 -5.95 -7.65 -4.76
N LYS A 38 -4.69 -7.52 -5.18
CA LYS A 38 -3.90 -8.61 -5.74
C LYS A 38 -3.74 -9.75 -4.72
N VAL A 39 -3.39 -9.46 -3.47
CA VAL A 39 -3.27 -10.47 -2.41
C VAL A 39 -4.59 -11.20 -2.18
N ILE A 40 -5.71 -10.49 -2.15
CA ILE A 40 -7.03 -11.12 -1.97
C ILE A 40 -7.37 -12.01 -3.18
N ALA A 41 -7.07 -11.58 -4.40
CA ALA A 41 -7.24 -12.41 -5.60
C ALA A 41 -6.36 -13.66 -5.56
N ASP A 42 -5.11 -13.51 -5.12
CA ASP A 42 -4.17 -14.62 -4.94
C ASP A 42 -4.65 -15.58 -3.84
N MET A 43 -5.24 -15.08 -2.74
CA MET A 43 -5.83 -15.94 -1.69
C MET A 43 -7.01 -16.76 -2.21
N LYS A 44 -7.86 -16.18 -3.06
CA LYS A 44 -8.99 -16.88 -3.70
C LYS A 44 -8.52 -17.98 -4.65
N LYS A 45 -7.40 -17.76 -5.35
CA LYS A 45 -6.86 -18.67 -6.36
C LYS A 45 -5.96 -19.76 -5.75
N ASP A 46 -5.04 -19.35 -4.89
CA ASP A 46 -3.92 -20.17 -4.43
C ASP A 46 -4.12 -20.68 -2.97
N GLY A 47 -5.14 -20.20 -2.26
CA GLY A 47 -5.44 -20.53 -0.86
C GLY A 47 -4.82 -19.56 0.15
N LYS A 48 -5.51 -19.35 1.29
CA LYS A 48 -5.11 -18.37 2.32
C LYS A 48 -3.76 -18.71 2.94
N GLU A 49 -3.55 -19.97 3.32
CA GLU A 49 -2.38 -20.44 4.05
C GLU A 49 -1.10 -20.22 3.24
N LYS A 50 -1.14 -20.56 1.94
CA LYS A 50 -0.02 -20.36 1.02
C LYS A 50 0.34 -18.89 0.90
N VAL A 51 -0.65 -18.01 0.68
CA VAL A 51 -0.40 -16.57 0.53
C VAL A 51 0.08 -15.93 1.83
N ILE A 52 -0.48 -16.33 2.99
CA ILE A 52 -0.01 -15.90 4.31
C ILE A 52 1.47 -16.27 4.49
N GLN A 53 1.85 -17.50 4.14
CA GLN A 53 3.24 -17.95 4.25
C GLN A 53 4.17 -17.15 3.33
N GLU A 54 3.78 -16.91 2.08
CA GLU A 54 4.55 -16.09 1.12
C GLU A 54 4.72 -14.64 1.60
N VAL A 55 3.69 -14.05 2.20
CA VAL A 55 3.80 -12.72 2.84
C VAL A 55 4.77 -12.79 4.02
N GLN A 56 4.64 -13.79 4.88
CA GLN A 56 5.46 -13.93 6.09
C GLN A 56 6.95 -14.15 5.78
N THR A 57 7.28 -14.82 4.68
CA THR A 57 8.66 -15.01 4.22
C THR A 57 9.21 -13.82 3.45
N GLY A 58 8.42 -12.74 3.28
CA GLY A 58 8.86 -11.51 2.64
C GLY A 58 8.98 -11.62 1.11
N SER A 59 8.15 -12.45 0.48
CA SER A 59 8.11 -12.58 -0.98
C SER A 59 8.00 -11.23 -1.68
N SER A 60 8.85 -10.99 -2.68
CA SER A 60 8.81 -9.78 -3.52
C SER A 60 7.51 -9.64 -4.31
N ARG A 61 6.70 -10.71 -4.41
CA ARG A 61 5.34 -10.68 -4.98
C ARG A 61 4.39 -9.77 -4.18
N TYR A 62 4.68 -9.51 -2.91
CA TYR A 62 3.84 -8.76 -1.96
C TYR A 62 4.57 -7.63 -1.23
N LYS A 63 5.68 -7.19 -1.81
CA LYS A 63 6.51 -6.10 -1.29
C LYS A 63 7.15 -5.34 -2.44
N ASP A 64 7.06 -4.02 -2.40
CA ASP A 64 7.71 -3.10 -3.35
C ASP A 64 8.11 -1.83 -2.59
N ARG A 65 9.39 -1.43 -2.65
CA ARG A 65 9.93 -0.28 -1.92
C ARG A 65 9.49 -0.27 -0.43
N ASP A 66 8.69 0.72 -0.02
CA ASP A 66 8.10 0.85 1.31
C ASP A 66 6.69 0.23 1.45
N LEU A 67 6.09 -0.24 0.36
CA LEU A 67 4.86 -1.03 0.34
C LEU A 67 5.16 -2.47 0.75
N TYR A 68 4.43 -2.95 1.74
CA TYR A 68 4.46 -4.34 2.16
C TYR A 68 3.10 -4.74 2.68
N ILE A 69 2.76 -6.01 2.48
CA ILE A 69 1.51 -6.58 2.97
C ILE A 69 1.68 -7.00 4.43
N PHE A 70 0.66 -6.72 5.23
CA PHE A 70 0.47 -7.37 6.52
C PHE A 70 -0.96 -7.87 6.65
N ILE A 71 -1.12 -8.97 7.36
CA ILE A 71 -2.39 -9.69 7.48
C ILE A 71 -2.65 -9.90 8.96
N SER A 72 -3.82 -9.47 9.43
CA SER A 72 -4.32 -9.78 10.77
C SER A 72 -5.63 -10.56 10.69
N GLY A 73 -5.91 -11.39 11.69
CA GLY A 73 -7.24 -11.97 11.86
C GLY A 73 -8.22 -10.97 12.45
N MET A 74 -9.51 -11.27 12.34
CA MET A 74 -10.58 -10.55 13.06
C MET A 74 -10.50 -10.72 14.58
N ASP A 75 -9.60 -11.55 15.10
CA ASP A 75 -9.24 -11.67 16.52
C ASP A 75 -8.15 -10.67 16.98
N GLY A 76 -7.64 -9.84 16.06
CA GLY A 76 -6.56 -8.89 16.32
C GLY A 76 -5.14 -9.49 16.27
N VAL A 77 -5.01 -10.80 16.09
CA VAL A 77 -3.71 -11.48 16.01
C VAL A 77 -3.12 -11.32 14.60
N THR A 78 -1.86 -10.96 14.52
CA THR A 78 -1.15 -10.83 13.23
C THR A 78 -0.84 -12.21 12.67
N ARG A 79 -1.31 -12.50 11.45
CA ARG A 79 -1.02 -13.74 10.72
C ARG A 79 0.29 -13.66 9.95
N ALA A 80 0.57 -12.53 9.31
CA ALA A 80 1.81 -12.30 8.58
C ALA A 80 2.17 -10.81 8.50
N ASN A 81 3.46 -10.52 8.34
CA ASN A 81 3.95 -9.18 8.05
C ASN A 81 5.19 -9.22 7.15
N GLY A 82 5.04 -8.77 5.90
CA GLY A 82 6.10 -8.83 4.88
C GLY A 82 7.28 -7.90 5.10
N ASN A 83 7.24 -7.01 6.08
CA ASN A 83 8.38 -6.18 6.46
C ASN A 83 9.02 -6.61 7.78
N ASN A 84 8.21 -7.01 8.77
CA ASN A 84 8.71 -7.46 10.07
C ASN A 84 8.06 -8.80 10.49
N PRO A 85 8.62 -9.94 10.05
CA PRO A 85 8.10 -11.27 10.36
C PRO A 85 7.97 -11.56 11.86
N LYS A 86 8.75 -10.88 12.73
CA LYS A 86 8.73 -11.05 14.20
C LYS A 86 7.43 -10.57 14.87
N ILE A 87 6.51 -9.97 14.12
CA ILE A 87 5.21 -9.50 14.61
C ILE A 87 4.13 -10.59 14.46
N ALA A 88 4.34 -11.61 13.62
CA ALA A 88 3.40 -12.73 13.52
C ALA A 88 3.15 -13.38 14.88
N GLY A 89 1.89 -13.75 15.13
CA GLY A 89 1.41 -14.29 16.41
C GLY A 89 1.10 -13.25 17.49
N LYS A 90 1.49 -11.98 17.31
CA LYS A 90 1.18 -10.92 18.28
C LYS A 90 -0.20 -10.33 18.05
N ASN A 91 -0.93 -10.08 19.13
CA ASN A 91 -2.15 -9.28 19.10
C ASN A 91 -1.80 -7.79 19.15
N LEU A 92 -2.26 -7.00 18.17
CA LEU A 92 -1.96 -5.57 18.08
C LEU A 92 -3.13 -4.66 18.48
N ASN A 93 -4.25 -5.20 18.95
CA ASN A 93 -5.41 -4.40 19.34
C ASN A 93 -5.13 -3.44 20.49
N ASP A 94 -4.32 -3.87 21.46
CA ASP A 94 -3.97 -3.05 22.63
C ASP A 94 -2.62 -2.33 22.48
N VAL A 95 -1.96 -2.45 21.33
CA VAL A 95 -0.72 -1.72 21.05
C VAL A 95 -1.07 -0.30 20.59
N LYS A 96 -0.44 0.68 21.23
CA LYS A 96 -0.54 2.09 20.88
C LYS A 96 0.58 2.50 19.92
N ASP A 97 0.28 3.40 18.99
CA ASP A 97 1.30 4.08 18.22
C ASP A 97 1.96 5.21 19.06
N ALA A 98 2.88 5.95 18.43
CA ALA A 98 3.61 7.03 19.11
C ALA A 98 2.73 8.22 19.53
N ASP A 99 1.51 8.36 18.99
CA ASP A 99 0.54 9.38 19.39
C ASP A 99 -0.50 8.82 20.40
N GLY A 100 -0.31 7.59 20.89
CA GLY A 100 -1.19 6.95 21.88
C GLY A 100 -2.43 6.27 21.29
N LYS A 101 -2.53 6.14 19.96
CA LYS A 101 -3.68 5.59 19.25
C LYS A 101 -3.66 4.06 19.20
N TYR A 102 -4.79 3.43 19.53
CA TYR A 102 -4.97 1.97 19.38
C TYR A 102 -5.23 1.57 17.93
N MET A 103 -4.16 1.47 17.14
CA MET A 103 -4.25 1.16 15.70
C MET A 103 -4.88 -0.20 15.38
N GLY A 104 -4.72 -1.23 16.22
CA GLY A 104 -5.36 -2.53 15.98
C GLY A 104 -6.88 -2.46 16.13
N LYS A 105 -7.37 -1.79 17.19
CA LYS A 105 -8.82 -1.60 17.43
C LYS A 105 -9.50 -0.85 16.30
N GLU A 106 -8.95 0.28 15.86
CA GLU A 106 -9.54 1.03 14.76
C GLU A 106 -9.55 0.23 13.44
N ARG A 107 -8.48 -0.52 13.14
CA ARG A 107 -8.44 -1.42 11.98
C ARG A 107 -9.55 -2.45 12.01
N PHE A 108 -9.73 -3.09 13.16
CA PHE A 108 -10.81 -4.05 13.37
C PHE A 108 -12.18 -3.39 13.18
N GLU A 109 -12.39 -2.18 13.72
CA GLU A 109 -13.64 -1.45 13.56
C GLU A 109 -13.93 -1.08 12.10
N ILE A 110 -12.93 -0.65 11.32
CA ILE A 110 -13.09 -0.39 9.89
C ILE A 110 -13.47 -1.69 9.16
N ALA A 111 -12.73 -2.78 9.38
CA ALA A 111 -13.00 -4.06 8.75
C ALA A 111 -14.38 -4.63 9.13
N ARG A 112 -14.80 -4.47 10.39
CA ARG A 112 -16.09 -4.94 10.89
C ARG A 112 -17.26 -4.15 10.34
N SER A 113 -17.16 -2.82 10.29
CA SER A 113 -18.27 -1.94 9.94
C SER A 113 -18.41 -1.69 8.43
N LYS A 114 -17.28 -1.51 7.73
CA LYS A 114 -17.25 -1.11 6.31
C LYS A 114 -16.68 -2.18 5.40
N GLY A 115 -15.99 -3.18 5.95
CA GLY A 115 -15.26 -4.18 5.18
C GLY A 115 -13.96 -3.68 4.56
N GLN A 116 -13.82 -2.38 4.30
CA GLN A 116 -12.61 -1.77 3.75
C GLN A 116 -12.49 -0.30 4.15
N GLY A 117 -11.29 0.25 4.02
CA GLY A 117 -11.06 1.67 4.23
C GLY A 117 -9.61 2.04 4.45
N TRP A 118 -9.40 3.33 4.70
CA TRP A 118 -8.09 3.88 5.03
C TRP A 118 -7.97 4.14 6.54
N GLN A 119 -6.76 3.93 7.04
CA GLN A 119 -6.40 4.10 8.44
C GLN A 119 -5.10 4.90 8.56
N ASP A 120 -5.12 5.98 9.34
CA ASP A 120 -3.93 6.78 9.65
C ASP A 120 -3.37 6.45 11.05
N TYR A 121 -2.06 6.24 11.16
CA TYR A 121 -1.35 6.00 12.42
C TYR A 121 0.15 6.26 12.26
N ARG A 122 0.93 6.18 13.35
CA ARG A 122 2.40 6.24 13.28
C ARG A 122 3.04 4.86 13.29
N TRP A 123 4.03 4.64 12.44
CA TRP A 123 4.75 3.36 12.35
C TRP A 123 6.20 3.56 11.91
N PRO A 124 7.13 2.67 12.30
CA PRO A 124 8.48 2.67 11.74
C PRO A 124 8.46 2.50 10.22
N ASP A 125 9.15 3.39 9.52
CA ASP A 125 9.35 3.35 8.09
C ASP A 125 10.41 2.29 7.73
N PRO A 126 10.15 1.40 6.77
CA PRO A 126 11.08 0.34 6.40
C PRO A 126 12.38 0.86 5.77
N LEU A 127 12.38 2.06 5.17
CA LEU A 127 13.53 2.66 4.51
C LEU A 127 14.37 3.47 5.49
N THR A 128 13.75 4.38 6.27
CA THR A 128 14.48 5.29 7.18
C THR A 128 14.69 4.74 8.59
N LYS A 129 13.86 3.76 9.01
CA LYS A 129 13.76 3.24 10.39
C LYS A 129 13.20 4.22 11.41
N GLU A 130 12.87 5.44 11.01
CA GLU A 130 12.25 6.44 11.86
C GLU A 130 10.72 6.25 11.92
N ILE A 131 10.08 6.84 12.94
CA ILE A 131 8.62 6.79 13.09
C ILE A 131 7.99 7.90 12.24
N HIS A 132 7.28 7.50 11.19
CA HIS A 132 6.55 8.41 10.30
C HIS A 132 5.03 8.20 10.40
N LYS A 133 4.27 9.18 9.90
CA LYS A 133 2.83 9.01 9.67
C LYS A 133 2.64 8.03 8.51
N LYS A 134 1.75 7.07 8.68
CA LYS A 134 1.39 6.06 7.69
C LYS A 134 -0.11 6.10 7.44
N SER A 135 -0.50 6.08 6.17
CA SER A 135 -1.88 5.84 5.74
C SER A 135 -1.98 4.45 5.12
N THR A 136 -2.77 3.58 5.72
CA THR A 136 -2.90 2.18 5.30
C THR A 136 -4.29 1.90 4.78
N TYR A 137 -4.36 1.38 3.56
CA TYR A 137 -5.57 0.76 3.04
C TYR A 137 -5.71 -0.65 3.59
N LEU A 138 -6.93 -1.01 3.97
CA LEU A 138 -7.28 -2.33 4.44
C LEU A 138 -8.56 -2.83 3.79
N GLU A 139 -8.64 -4.14 3.57
CA GLU A 139 -9.81 -4.82 3.06
C GLU A 139 -9.97 -6.17 3.77
N LYS A 140 -11.20 -6.45 4.21
CA LYS A 140 -11.59 -7.68 4.87
C LYS A 140 -11.78 -8.76 3.81
N TYR A 141 -11.21 -9.93 4.08
CA TYR A 141 -11.45 -11.15 3.31
C TYR A 141 -11.67 -12.31 4.28
N GLU A 142 -12.92 -12.79 4.35
CA GLU A 142 -13.34 -13.80 5.32
C GLU A 142 -13.03 -13.40 6.78
N ASP A 143 -12.18 -14.16 7.46
CA ASP A 143 -11.69 -13.96 8.82
C ASP A 143 -10.41 -13.12 8.91
N LEU A 144 -9.93 -12.60 7.77
CA LEU A 144 -8.69 -11.84 7.65
C LEU A 144 -8.95 -10.37 7.29
N ILE A 145 -7.97 -9.55 7.65
CA ILE A 145 -7.82 -8.16 7.22
C ILE A 145 -6.48 -8.07 6.50
N VAL A 146 -6.51 -7.80 5.20
CA VAL A 146 -5.33 -7.61 4.36
C VAL A 146 -5.05 -6.13 4.27
N SER A 147 -3.80 -5.71 4.43
CA SER A 147 -3.46 -4.29 4.54
C SER A 147 -2.12 -3.93 3.92
N CYS A 148 -2.07 -2.75 3.31
CA CYS A 148 -0.86 -2.13 2.77
C CYS A 148 -0.99 -0.61 2.88
N GLY A 149 0.11 0.11 3.06
CA GLY A 149 0.04 1.56 3.28
C GLY A 149 1.29 2.30 2.87
N ILE A 150 1.10 3.61 2.71
CA ILE A 150 2.10 4.59 2.31
C ILE A 150 2.54 5.43 3.50
N TYR A 151 3.81 5.84 3.48
CA TYR A 151 4.35 6.77 4.46
C TYR A 151 4.23 8.21 3.95
N LYS A 152 3.81 9.10 4.85
CA LYS A 152 3.71 10.53 4.58
C LYS A 152 5.02 11.18 5.02
N ASN A 153 5.63 11.95 4.10
CA ASN A 153 6.76 12.83 4.39
C ASN A 153 6.28 14.04 5.21
#